data_AF-A0AAW8BU49-F1
#
_entry.id   AF-A0AAW8BU49-F1
#
_cell.length_a   1.000
_cell.length_b   1.000
_cell.length_c   1.000
_cell.angle_alpha   90.00
_cell.angle_beta   90.00
_cell.angle_gamma   90.00
#
_symmetry.space_group_name_H-M   'P 1'
#
loop_
_entity.id
_entity.type
_entity.pdbx_description
1 polymer ?
#
loop_
_entity_poly.entity_id
_entity_poly.type
_entity_poly.pdbx_seq_one_letter_code
_entity_poly.pdbx_strand_id
1 'polypeptide(L)'
;MRHVVRTSRYALALSLAGDELPPEVLALHECDNTVCVRTLDAAELRRGLPAHVVGGDQQLNMMRMARMRRGGGRRAIIARGAGVAARAERARAIREAVKDGWDQERLTAALLGDAQQPLW
;
A
#
# COMPACT_ATOMS: atom_id res chain seq x y z
N MET A 1 -10.23 -12.63 22.60
CA MET A 1 -9.27 -11.55 22.30
C MET A 1 -9.38 -11.23 20.81
N ARG A 2 -9.55 -9.97 20.40
CA ARG A 2 -9.56 -9.58 18.98
C ARG A 2 -8.16 -9.06 18.63
N HIS A 3 -7.56 -9.60 17.58
CA HIS A 3 -6.28 -9.15 17.06
C HIS A 3 -6.52 -8.26 15.84
N VAL A 4 -5.82 -7.12 15.78
CA VAL A 4 -5.80 -6.25 14.60
C VAL A 4 -4.49 -6.49 13.88
N VAL A 5 -4.57 -6.89 12.61
CA VAL A 5 -3.41 -7.12 11.74
C VAL A 5 -3.39 -6.11 10.61
N ARG A 6 -2.19 -5.67 10.22
CA ARG A 6 -2.03 -4.85 9.01
C ARG A 6 -2.29 -5.73 7.79
N THR A 7 -3.16 -5.26 6.89
CA THR A 7 -3.56 -5.99 5.68
C THR A 7 -2.37 -6.33 4.78
N SER A 8 -1.41 -5.42 4.61
CA SER A 8 -0.19 -5.67 3.83
C SER A 8 0.69 -6.77 4.43
N ARG A 9 0.82 -6.84 5.76
CA ARG A 9 1.56 -7.92 6.44
C ARG A 9 0.82 -9.25 6.30
N TYR A 10 -0.50 -9.24 6.41
CA TYR A 10 -1.32 -10.44 6.23
C TYR A 10 -1.20 -10.98 4.79
N ALA A 11 -1.28 -10.11 3.78
CA ALA A 11 -1.09 -10.48 2.38
C ALA A 11 0.33 -11.04 2.11
N LEU A 12 1.36 -10.46 2.73
CA LEU A 12 2.73 -10.97 2.62
C LEU A 12 2.88 -12.37 3.25
N ALA A 13 2.26 -12.60 4.40
CA ALA A 13 2.25 -13.93 5.01
C ALA A 13 1.54 -14.96 4.11
N LEU A 14 0.40 -14.60 3.52
CA LEU A 14 -0.32 -15.48 2.60
C LEU A 14 0.48 -15.84 1.34
N SER A 15 1.32 -14.92 0.83
CA SER A 15 2.16 -15.22 -0.34
C SER A 15 3.27 -16.23 -0.07
N LEU A 16 3.56 -16.54 1.19
CA LEU A 16 4.57 -17.54 1.58
C LEU A 16 4.05 -18.99 1.54
N ALA A 17 2.82 -19.22 1.06
CA ALA A 17 2.26 -20.55 0.79
C ALA A 17 2.35 -21.56 1.96
N GLY A 18 2.27 -21.07 3.20
CA GLY A 18 2.30 -21.89 4.42
C GLY A 18 3.55 -21.70 5.27
N ASP A 19 4.61 -21.07 4.75
CA ASP A 19 5.76 -20.69 5.56
C ASP A 19 5.43 -19.50 6.48
N GLU A 20 6.04 -19.51 7.67
CA GLU A 20 5.85 -18.44 8.64
C GLU A 20 6.56 -17.15 8.20
N LEU A 21 5.85 -16.01 8.26
CA LEU A 21 6.46 -14.70 8.07
C LEU A 21 7.17 -14.25 9.36
N PRO A 22 8.51 -14.12 9.38
CA PRO A 22 9.23 -13.76 10.60
C PRO A 22 8.78 -12.39 11.15
N PRO A 23 8.78 -12.19 12.48
CA PRO A 23 8.28 -10.98 13.12
C PRO A 23 9.04 -9.71 12.69
N GLU A 24 10.32 -9.82 12.39
CA GLU A 24 11.23 -8.74 11.98
C GLU A 24 11.04 -8.29 10.52
N VAL A 25 10.45 -9.12 9.67
CA VAL A 25 10.25 -8.79 8.26
C VAL A 25 9.16 -7.72 8.14
N LEU A 26 9.49 -6.60 7.51
CA LEU A 26 8.57 -5.52 7.20
C LEU A 26 7.89 -5.76 5.85
N ALA A 27 6.60 -5.43 5.75
CA ALA A 27 5.90 -5.34 4.48
C ALA A 27 6.17 -3.96 3.86
N LEU A 28 7.01 -3.93 2.83
CA LEU A 28 7.45 -2.72 2.14
C LEU A 28 6.57 -2.47 0.90
N HIS A 29 6.14 -1.23 0.70
CA HIS A 29 5.35 -0.85 -0.47
C HIS A 29 6.25 -0.30 -1.59
N GLU A 30 6.35 -1.04 -2.69
CA GLU A 30 7.02 -0.59 -3.92
C GLU A 30 6.14 0.38 -4.74
N CYS A 31 4.84 0.39 -4.50
CA CYS A 31 3.86 1.25 -5.19
C CYS A 31 3.59 2.60 -4.49
N ASP A 32 4.15 2.85 -3.31
CA ASP A 32 3.83 4.00 -2.44
C ASP A 32 2.33 4.15 -2.08
N ASN A 33 1.53 3.09 -2.26
CA ASN A 33 0.13 3.05 -1.86
C ASN A 33 -0.04 2.17 -0.61
N THR A 34 -0.28 2.81 0.53
CA THR A 34 -0.35 2.15 1.85
C THR A 34 -1.53 1.19 2.03
N VAL A 35 -2.57 1.27 1.18
CA VAL A 35 -3.69 0.31 1.22
C VAL A 35 -3.47 -0.88 0.27
N CYS A 36 -2.43 -0.85 -0.57
CA CYS A 36 -2.16 -1.92 -1.52
C CYS A 36 -1.78 -3.22 -0.79
N VAL A 37 -2.33 -4.34 -1.25
CA VAL A 37 -2.05 -5.68 -0.70
C VAL A 37 -1.54 -6.63 -1.78
N ARG A 38 -1.16 -6.11 -2.96
CA ARG A 38 -0.70 -6.91 -4.10
C ARG A 38 0.70 -7.47 -3.83
N THR A 39 0.72 -8.69 -3.33
CA THR A 39 1.87 -9.58 -3.30
C THR A 39 1.91 -10.44 -4.57
N LEU A 40 2.92 -11.29 -4.73
CA LEU A 40 2.99 -12.25 -5.82
C LEU A 40 3.02 -13.65 -5.24
N ASP A 41 2.35 -14.57 -5.93
CA ASP A 41 2.60 -15.99 -5.73
C ASP A 41 3.85 -16.47 -6.50
N ALA A 42 4.24 -17.73 -6.28
CA ALA A 42 5.41 -18.31 -6.92
C ALA A 42 5.30 -18.39 -8.46
N ALA A 43 4.10 -18.51 -9.02
CA ALA A 43 3.88 -18.56 -10.46
C ALA A 43 4.01 -17.17 -11.10
N GLU A 44 3.46 -16.14 -10.46
CA GLU A 44 3.58 -14.74 -10.88
C GLU A 44 5.03 -14.26 -10.79
N LEU A 45 5.77 -14.66 -9.75
CA LEU A 45 7.20 -14.37 -9.62
C LEU A 45 8.00 -14.97 -10.77
N ARG A 46 7.73 -16.23 -11.15
CA ARG A 46 8.38 -16.88 -12.31
C ARG A 46 8.09 -16.16 -13.64
N ARG A 47 6.94 -15.50 -13.74
CA ARG A 47 6.54 -14.70 -14.92
C ARG A 47 7.14 -13.30 -14.92
N GLY A 48 7.88 -12.92 -13.87
CA GLY A 48 8.52 -11.60 -13.77
C GLY A 48 7.52 -10.45 -13.56
N LEU A 49 6.34 -10.73 -12.99
CA LEU A 49 5.41 -9.65 -12.63
C LEU A 49 5.99 -8.81 -11.48
N PRO A 50 5.69 -7.51 -11.40
CA PRO A 50 6.13 -6.67 -10.29
C PRO A 50 5.23 -6.84 -9.07
N ALA A 51 5.85 -7.07 -7.89
CA ALA A 51 5.17 -7.04 -6.60
C ALA A 51 5.00 -5.59 -6.15
N HIS A 52 3.85 -5.25 -5.57
CA HIS A 52 3.65 -3.93 -4.96
C HIS A 52 3.92 -3.93 -3.46
N VAL A 53 3.82 -5.11 -2.83
CA VAL A 53 4.19 -5.37 -1.43
C VAL A 53 5.23 -6.47 -1.40
N VAL A 54 6.38 -6.21 -0.77
CA VAL A 54 7.49 -7.15 -0.64
C VAL A 54 7.96 -7.26 0.81
N GLY A 55 8.56 -8.39 1.18
CA GLY A 55 9.26 -8.53 2.45
C GLY A 55 10.61 -7.81 2.41
N GLY A 56 10.99 -7.17 3.50
CA GLY A 56 12.31 -6.57 3.67
C GLY A 56 12.55 -6.05 5.06
N ASP A 57 13.54 -5.18 5.21
CA ASP A 57 13.91 -4.57 6.48
C ASP A 57 13.89 -3.03 6.39
N GLN A 58 14.24 -2.39 7.50
CA GLN A 58 14.30 -0.93 7.56
C GLN A 58 15.41 -0.36 6.67
N GLN A 59 16.53 -1.07 6.48
CA GLN A 59 17.63 -0.61 5.64
C GLN A 59 17.20 -0.54 4.17
N LEU A 60 16.56 -1.58 3.66
CA LEU A 60 15.99 -1.65 2.31
C LEU A 60 14.95 -0.55 2.10
N ASN A 61 14.07 -0.32 3.08
CA ASN A 61 13.12 0.78 3.03
C ASN A 61 13.82 2.14 2.89
N MET A 62 14.86 2.39 3.68
CA MET A 62 15.61 3.64 3.63
C MET A 62 16.40 3.81 2.32
N MET A 63 17.01 2.73 1.81
CA MET A 63 17.67 2.71 0.50
C MET A 63 16.69 3.05 -0.62
N ARG A 64 15.48 2.49 -0.58
CA ARG A 64 14.41 2.82 -1.52
C ARG A 64 14.00 4.29 -1.41
N MET A 65 13.78 4.78 -0.20
CA MET A 65 13.43 6.19 0.04
C MET A 65 14.51 7.15 -0.50
N ALA A 66 15.79 6.80 -0.34
CA ALA A 66 16.90 7.54 -0.93
C ALA A 66 16.86 7.50 -2.47
N ARG A 67 16.70 6.31 -3.08
CA ARG A 67 16.58 6.12 -4.54
C ARG A 67 15.42 6.93 -5.13
N MET A 68 14.27 6.94 -4.45
CA MET A 68 13.08 7.70 -4.84
C MET A 68 13.19 9.19 -4.53
N ARG A 69 14.32 9.65 -3.95
CA ARG A 69 14.56 11.03 -3.51
C ARG A 69 13.51 11.55 -2.52
N ARG A 70 12.98 10.64 -1.71
CA ARG A 70 12.00 10.91 -0.63
C ARG A 70 12.67 11.01 0.75
N GLY A 71 13.97 10.75 0.85
CA GLY A 71 14.75 10.91 2.09
C GLY A 71 15.17 12.36 2.34
N GLY A 72 14.30 13.17 2.96
CA GLY A 72 14.61 14.35 3.80
C GLY A 72 15.41 15.55 3.25
N GLY A 73 16.15 15.43 2.14
CA GLY A 73 17.09 16.47 1.68
C GLY A 73 16.46 17.58 0.85
N ARG A 74 15.28 17.33 0.24
CA ARG A 74 14.48 18.38 -0.40
C ARG A 74 13.41 18.83 0.58
N ARG A 75 13.34 20.13 0.87
CA ARG A 75 12.19 20.73 1.55
C ARG A 75 10.93 20.24 0.83
N ALA A 76 10.05 19.55 1.56
CA ALA A 76 8.70 19.31 1.06
C ALA A 76 8.16 20.65 0.57
N ILE A 77 7.59 20.69 -0.62
CA ILE A 77 6.82 21.86 -1.06
C ILE A 77 5.88 22.17 0.11
N ILE A 78 6.04 23.36 0.71
CA ILE A 78 5.22 23.77 1.85
C ILE A 78 3.83 24.02 1.28
N ALA A 79 3.07 22.95 1.14
CA ALA A 79 1.75 22.96 0.55
C ALA A 79 0.73 23.63 1.47
N ARG A 80 1.11 24.03 2.70
CA ARG A 80 0.25 24.66 3.72
C ARG A 80 -1.10 23.94 3.89
N GLY A 81 -1.07 22.61 3.83
CA GLY A 81 -2.29 21.81 3.95
C GLY A 81 -3.11 21.68 2.66
N ALA A 82 -2.67 22.23 1.52
CA ALA A 82 -3.29 21.98 0.23
C ALA A 82 -3.40 20.47 -0.02
N GLY A 83 -4.64 20.03 -0.30
CA GLY A 83 -4.98 18.64 -0.49
C GLY A 83 -5.05 17.77 0.78
N VAL A 84 -4.86 18.31 2.00
CA VAL A 84 -5.05 17.53 3.25
C VAL A 84 -6.53 17.21 3.45
N ALA A 85 -7.41 18.22 3.35
CA ALA A 85 -8.85 18.03 3.47
C ALA A 85 -9.37 17.06 2.41
N ALA A 86 -9.01 17.28 1.14
CA ALA A 86 -9.37 16.38 0.03
C ALA A 86 -8.89 14.94 0.23
N ARG A 87 -7.66 14.73 0.75
CA ARG A 87 -7.17 13.38 1.10
C ARG A 87 -7.96 12.76 2.26
N ALA A 88 -8.31 13.55 3.27
CA ALA A 88 -9.08 13.09 4.42
C ALA A 88 -10.53 12.72 4.02
N GLU A 89 -11.18 13.53 3.19
CA GLU A 89 -12.49 13.25 2.62
C GLU A 89 -12.48 11.99 1.76
N ARG A 90 -11.49 11.86 0.87
CA ARG A 90 -11.30 10.64 0.05
C ARG A 90 -11.12 9.40 0.91
N ALA A 91 -10.33 9.48 1.97
CA ALA A 91 -10.15 8.37 2.90
C ALA A 91 -11.46 7.98 3.62
N ARG A 92 -12.33 8.95 3.92
CA ARG A 92 -13.67 8.67 4.47
C ARG A 92 -14.58 8.02 3.43
N ALA A 93 -14.59 8.55 2.19
CA ALA A 93 -15.38 7.99 1.09
C ALA A 93 -15.01 6.54 0.76
N ILE A 94 -13.71 6.21 0.72
CA ILE A 94 -13.23 4.84 0.53
C ILE A 94 -13.71 3.93 1.66
N ARG A 95 -13.59 4.37 2.92
CA ARG A 95 -14.08 3.58 4.08
C ARG A 95 -15.58 3.32 4.00
N GLU A 96 -16.35 4.32 3.62
CA GLU A 96 -17.79 4.20 3.46
C GLU A 96 -18.16 3.24 2.32
N ALA A 97 -17.40 3.26 1.22
CA ALA A 97 -17.62 2.38 0.06
C ALA A 97 -17.43 0.90 0.40
N VAL A 98 -16.50 0.57 1.31
CA VAL A 98 -16.16 -0.83 1.64
C VAL A 98 -16.72 -1.31 2.98
N LYS A 99 -17.55 -0.50 3.66
CA LYS A 99 -18.04 -0.81 5.03
C LYS A 99 -18.89 -2.08 5.09
N ASP A 100 -19.59 -2.40 4.00
CA ASP A 100 -20.52 -3.53 3.90
C ASP A 100 -19.92 -4.71 3.12
N GLY A 101 -18.62 -4.67 2.82
CA GLY A 101 -17.93 -5.64 1.97
C GLY A 101 -17.27 -4.98 0.76
N TRP A 102 -16.63 -5.81 -0.08
CA TRP A 102 -15.97 -5.32 -1.29
C TRP A 102 -16.98 -5.00 -2.39
N ASP A 103 -17.02 -3.74 -2.82
CA ASP A 103 -17.80 -3.26 -3.95
C ASP A 103 -16.88 -2.45 -4.88
N GLN A 104 -16.58 -3.03 -6.04
CA GLN A 104 -15.63 -2.46 -6.99
C GLN A 104 -16.13 -1.13 -7.57
N GLU A 105 -17.43 -0.99 -7.80
CA GLU A 105 -18.02 0.21 -8.41
C GLU A 105 -18.01 1.36 -7.41
N ARG A 106 -18.46 1.11 -6.17
CA ARG A 106 -18.45 2.11 -5.09
C ARG A 106 -17.02 2.55 -4.76
N LEU A 107 -16.07 1.60 -4.73
CA LEU A 107 -14.67 1.91 -4.49
C LEU A 107 -14.09 2.76 -5.64
N THR A 108 -14.36 2.38 -6.88
CA THR A 108 -13.88 3.11 -8.07
C THR A 108 -14.44 4.53 -8.10
N ALA A 109 -15.72 4.73 -7.77
CA ALA A 109 -16.32 6.05 -7.64
C ALA A 109 -15.66 6.90 -6.53
N ALA A 110 -15.35 6.29 -5.38
CA ALA A 110 -14.63 6.95 -4.29
C ALA A 110 -13.16 7.30 -4.63
N LEU A 111 -12.54 6.55 -5.55
CA LEU A 111 -11.18 6.77 -6.03
C LEU A 111 -11.10 7.84 -7.15
N LEU A 112 -12.02 7.78 -8.13
CA LEU A 112 -11.99 8.55 -9.39
C LEU A 112 -12.56 9.98 -9.31
N GLY A 113 -12.96 10.47 -8.14
CA GLY A 113 -13.43 11.85 -7.96
C GLY A 113 -12.42 12.98 -8.29
N ASP A 114 -11.24 12.67 -8.84
CA ASP A 114 -10.30 13.61 -9.47
C ASP A 114 -9.23 12.79 -10.21
N ALA A 115 -9.20 12.84 -11.55
CA ALA A 115 -8.17 12.56 -12.57
C ALA A 115 -7.02 11.53 -12.34
N GLN A 116 -6.97 10.80 -11.23
CA GLN A 116 -5.91 9.87 -10.89
C GLN A 116 -6.44 8.45 -11.10
N GLN A 117 -5.95 7.80 -12.16
CA GLN A 117 -6.22 6.39 -12.45
C GLN A 117 -5.86 5.53 -11.23
N PRO A 118 -6.73 4.60 -10.79
CA PRO A 118 -6.33 3.60 -9.83
C PRO A 118 -5.34 2.64 -10.51
N LEU A 119 -4.13 2.55 -9.96
CA LEU A 119 -3.06 1.67 -10.45
C LEU A 119 -3.27 0.27 -9.87
N TRP A 120 -4.28 -0.45 -10.35
CA TRP A 120 -4.39 -1.90 -10.18
C TRP A 120 -4.33 -2.59 -11.54
#